data_AF-A0A942BK26-F1
#
_entry.id   AF-A0A942BK26-F1
#
_cell.length_a   1.000
_cell.length_b   1.000
_cell.length_c   1.000
_cell.angle_alpha   90.00
_cell.angle_beta   90.00
_cell.angle_gamma   90.00
#
_symmetry.space_group_name_H-M   'P 1'
#
loop_
_entity.id
_entity.type
_entity.pdbx_description
1 polymer ?
#
loop_
_entity_poly.entity_id
_entity_poly.type
_entity_poly.pdbx_seq_one_letter_code
_entity_poly.pdbx_strand_id
1 'polypeptide(L)'
;MPVLHLLAQSQEGGVQNFIDKLARTPLSQILILVLVCTVIRVALYPKLVKTAPHLRTGNYKIFRGFADFLDAIIYAAVFVFFFIRPFAIQTFKIPSGSMLPTLYLQDFIVANKWVYRFSDPKPGDIVVFRPPAYACMPGQIEADGQPNVDFIKRCVGAPGQVIEIRDSVLWVNGVKADDRYRWFTVDNSSPIGATRDGYLCDFKLIKYDGPKYRNWNGRYIPVIIDRAHGGIPNTSSITGNGGPSVSAEFMIGVTKSEGAVPKEFRSESEYIDEDRKVAEYLLSAPPAAIPNGQFLMMGDNRNGSFDGRAWGLVPSDDIVGRAEAVWLPLNRIHRVGPQTSGDTK
;
A
#
# COMPACT_ATOMS: atom_id res chain seq x y z
N MET A 1 -26.92 -18.56 36.12
CA MET A 1 -27.15 -17.60 35.03
C MET A 1 -27.28 -16.22 35.65
N PRO A 2 -26.49 -15.22 35.21
CA PRO A 2 -26.93 -14.46 34.05
C PRO A 2 -26.13 -14.81 32.80
N VAL A 3 -26.88 -14.96 31.72
CA VAL A 3 -26.55 -15.46 30.37
C VAL A 3 -25.63 -14.51 29.57
N LEU A 4 -25.07 -13.46 30.17
CA LEU A 4 -24.34 -12.41 29.44
C LEU A 4 -22.81 -12.55 29.42
N HIS A 5 -22.26 -13.63 29.99
CA HIS A 5 -20.82 -13.93 29.95
C HIS A 5 -20.42 -14.97 28.88
N LEU A 6 -21.34 -15.32 27.97
CA LEU A 6 -21.17 -16.37 26.95
C LEU A 6 -21.03 -15.86 25.50
N LEU A 7 -20.77 -14.56 25.28
CA LEU A 7 -20.75 -13.96 23.92
C LEU A 7 -19.58 -12.99 23.63
N ALA A 8 -18.42 -13.12 24.29
CA ALA A 8 -17.28 -12.26 23.97
C ALA A 8 -15.91 -12.98 23.92
N GLN A 9 -15.91 -14.31 23.82
CA GLN A 9 -14.82 -15.02 23.15
C GLN A 9 -15.29 -15.36 21.74
N SER A 10 -15.47 -14.35 20.87
CA SER A 10 -15.49 -14.65 19.45
C SER A 10 -14.07 -15.10 19.10
N GLN A 11 -13.86 -16.41 19.04
CA GLN A 11 -12.80 -17.01 18.24
C GLN A 11 -12.60 -16.14 17.00
N GLU A 12 -11.37 -15.75 16.69
CA GLU A 12 -11.01 -15.17 15.41
C GLU A 12 -11.67 -16.01 14.30
N GLY A 13 -12.75 -15.45 13.74
CA GLY A 13 -13.91 -16.23 13.34
C GLY A 13 -13.67 -17.13 12.14
N GLY A 14 -14.18 -18.37 12.21
CA GLY A 14 -14.22 -19.28 11.07
C GLY A 14 -14.83 -18.64 9.81
N VAL A 15 -15.78 -17.71 9.96
CA VAL A 15 -16.39 -16.95 8.85
C VAL A 15 -15.39 -15.98 8.21
N GLN A 16 -14.58 -15.25 8.98
CA GLN A 16 -13.57 -14.33 8.43
C GLN A 16 -12.46 -15.11 7.71
N ASN A 17 -12.00 -16.20 8.31
CA ASN A 17 -11.02 -17.10 7.69
C ASN A 17 -11.58 -17.78 6.43
N PHE A 18 -12.86 -18.14 6.43
CA PHE A 18 -13.54 -18.67 5.25
C PHE A 18 -13.65 -17.63 4.13
N ILE A 19 -14.05 -16.40 4.46
CA ILE A 19 -14.12 -15.28 3.51
C ILE A 19 -12.75 -14.99 2.91
N ASP A 20 -11.68 -14.94 3.72
CA ASP A 20 -10.32 -14.68 3.23
C ASP A 20 -9.83 -15.82 2.32
N LYS A 21 -10.12 -17.08 2.68
CA LYS A 21 -9.86 -18.24 1.79
C LYS A 21 -10.61 -18.14 0.47
N LEU A 22 -11.88 -17.74 0.50
CA LEU A 22 -12.70 -17.61 -0.70
C LEU A 22 -12.19 -16.47 -1.60
N ALA A 23 -11.84 -15.34 -1.00
CA ALA A 23 -11.27 -14.18 -1.70
C ALA A 23 -9.90 -14.47 -2.33
N ARG A 24 -9.12 -15.40 -1.76
CA ARG A 24 -7.80 -15.83 -2.25
C ARG A 24 -7.82 -17.11 -3.07
N THR A 25 -8.98 -17.70 -3.34
CA THR A 25 -9.06 -18.98 -4.07
C THR A 25 -8.42 -18.84 -5.46
N PRO A 26 -7.46 -19.70 -5.87
CA PRO A 26 -6.82 -19.57 -7.17
C PRO A 26 -7.79 -19.87 -8.31
N LEU A 27 -7.57 -19.26 -9.48
CA LEU A 27 -8.44 -19.41 -10.66
C LEU A 27 -8.58 -20.90 -11.07
N SER A 28 -7.51 -21.69 -10.93
CA SER A 28 -7.51 -23.13 -11.23
C SER A 28 -8.56 -23.92 -10.44
N GLN A 29 -8.74 -23.65 -9.15
CA GLN A 29 -9.72 -24.35 -8.32
C GLN A 29 -11.16 -24.03 -8.75
N ILE A 30 -11.39 -22.80 -9.20
CA ILE A 30 -12.70 -22.37 -9.70
C ILE A 30 -12.97 -22.98 -11.07
N LEU A 31 -11.97 -23.05 -11.94
CA LEU A 31 -12.10 -23.75 -13.22
C LEU A 31 -12.44 -25.23 -13.01
N ILE A 32 -11.83 -25.89 -12.02
CA ILE A 32 -12.17 -27.27 -11.65
C ILE A 32 -13.62 -27.35 -11.14
N LEU A 33 -14.05 -26.45 -10.26
CA LEU A 33 -15.43 -26.40 -9.77
C LEU A 33 -16.42 -26.24 -10.93
N VAL A 34 -16.20 -25.27 -11.81
CA VAL A 34 -17.04 -25.02 -12.99
C VAL A 34 -17.04 -26.23 -13.92
N LEU A 35 -15.89 -26.87 -14.14
CA LEU A 35 -15.79 -28.08 -14.95
C LEU A 35 -16.62 -29.23 -14.35
N VAL A 36 -16.48 -29.48 -13.04
CA VAL A 36 -17.23 -30.53 -12.34
C VAL A 36 -18.74 -30.26 -12.40
N CYS A 37 -19.17 -29.03 -12.11
CA CYS A 37 -20.58 -28.64 -12.23
C CYS A 37 -21.09 -28.82 -13.66
N THR A 38 -20.28 -28.47 -14.67
CA THR A 38 -20.63 -28.62 -16.08
C THR A 38 -20.75 -30.10 -16.48
N VAL A 39 -19.82 -30.96 -16.04
CA VAL A 39 -19.88 -32.41 -16.30
C VAL A 39 -21.13 -33.03 -15.68
N ILE A 40 -21.44 -32.69 -14.42
CA ILE A 40 -22.68 -33.16 -13.76
C ILE A 40 -23.90 -32.65 -14.52
N ARG A 41 -23.89 -31.39 -14.95
CA ARG A 41 -24.98 -30.77 -15.72
C ARG A 41 -25.21 -31.45 -17.07
N VAL A 42 -24.14 -31.83 -17.76
CA VAL A 42 -24.18 -32.59 -19.01
C VAL A 42 -24.67 -34.03 -18.78
N ALA A 43 -24.25 -34.68 -17.69
CA ALA A 43 -24.73 -36.02 -17.34
C ALA A 43 -26.24 -36.07 -17.06
N LEU A 44 -26.82 -34.98 -16.55
CA LEU A 44 -28.27 -34.85 -16.34
C LEU A 44 -29.04 -34.55 -17.65
N TYR A 45 -28.37 -34.03 -18.68
CA TYR A 45 -29.01 -33.61 -19.94
C TYR A 45 -29.88 -34.70 -20.61
N PRO A 46 -29.44 -35.96 -20.76
CA PRO A 46 -30.26 -37.00 -21.39
C PRO A 46 -31.55 -37.25 -20.63
N LYS A 47 -31.51 -37.27 -19.28
CA LYS A 47 -32.69 -37.46 -18.42
C LYS A 47 -33.64 -36.25 -18.47
N LEU A 48 -33.15 -35.06 -18.76
CA LEU A 48 -33.98 -33.86 -18.80
C LEU A 48 -34.64 -33.63 -20.16
N VAL A 49 -33.98 -34.03 -21.25
CA VAL A 49 -34.45 -33.83 -22.64
C VAL A 49 -35.22 -35.02 -23.18
N LYS A 50 -34.78 -36.26 -22.92
CA LYS A 50 -35.43 -37.46 -23.48
C LYS A 50 -36.73 -37.85 -22.75
N THR A 51 -37.00 -37.28 -21.57
CA THR A 51 -38.26 -37.54 -20.85
C THR A 51 -39.40 -36.76 -21.48
N ALA A 52 -40.37 -37.52 -22.02
CA ALA A 52 -41.57 -36.98 -22.65
C ALA A 52 -42.37 -36.07 -21.70
N PRO A 53 -43.06 -35.03 -22.19
CA PRO A 53 -43.72 -34.03 -21.35
C PRO A 53 -44.70 -34.62 -20.32
N HIS A 54 -45.42 -35.68 -20.68
CA HIS A 54 -46.41 -36.34 -19.82
C HIS A 54 -45.78 -37.18 -18.68
N LEU A 55 -44.47 -37.47 -18.73
CA LEU A 55 -43.72 -38.22 -17.71
C LEU A 55 -42.91 -37.30 -16.77
N ARG A 56 -43.07 -35.98 -16.89
CA ARG A 56 -42.31 -34.97 -16.11
C ARG A 56 -42.89 -34.75 -14.71
N THR A 57 -42.98 -35.81 -13.91
CA THR A 57 -43.51 -35.79 -12.54
C THR A 57 -42.48 -36.31 -11.53
N GLY A 58 -42.73 -36.07 -10.23
CA GLY A 58 -41.87 -36.53 -9.13
C GLY A 58 -40.39 -36.17 -9.31
N ASN A 59 -39.56 -37.20 -9.47
CA ASN A 59 -38.10 -37.11 -9.58
C ASN A 59 -37.61 -36.19 -10.71
N TYR A 60 -38.37 -36.02 -11.81
CA TYR A 60 -38.00 -35.09 -12.89
C TYR A 60 -37.89 -33.66 -12.38
N LYS A 61 -38.81 -33.20 -11.53
CA LYS A 61 -38.80 -31.83 -11.00
C LYS A 61 -37.55 -31.58 -10.14
N ILE A 62 -37.13 -32.59 -9.38
CA ILE A 62 -35.93 -32.54 -8.55
C ILE A 62 -34.67 -32.44 -9.43
N PHE A 63 -34.54 -33.32 -10.43
CA PHE A 63 -33.40 -33.26 -11.36
C PHE A 63 -33.36 -31.96 -12.15
N ARG A 64 -34.51 -31.42 -12.54
CA ARG A 64 -34.61 -30.14 -13.24
C ARG A 64 -34.16 -28.99 -12.34
N GLY A 65 -34.69 -28.91 -11.12
CA GLY A 65 -34.30 -27.87 -10.17
C GLY A 65 -32.81 -27.92 -9.82
N PHE A 66 -32.25 -29.12 -9.65
CA PHE A 66 -30.82 -29.28 -9.42
C PHE A 66 -29.98 -28.84 -10.64
N ALA A 67 -30.42 -29.15 -11.86
CA ALA A 67 -29.76 -28.68 -13.08
C ALA A 67 -29.81 -27.16 -13.24
N ASP A 68 -30.96 -26.52 -12.96
CA ASP A 68 -31.09 -25.07 -12.99
C ASP A 68 -30.21 -24.40 -11.92
N PHE A 69 -30.06 -25.02 -10.74
CA PHE A 69 -29.12 -24.59 -9.69
C PHE A 69 -27.66 -24.69 -10.13
N LEU A 70 -27.27 -25.78 -10.82
CA LEU A 70 -25.93 -25.92 -11.41
C LEU A 70 -25.66 -24.84 -12.45
N ASP A 71 -26.62 -24.56 -13.34
CA ASP A 71 -26.50 -23.49 -14.34
C ASP A 71 -26.27 -22.14 -13.66
N ALA A 72 -27.02 -21.83 -12.59
CA ALA A 72 -26.83 -20.61 -11.82
C ALA A 72 -25.43 -20.50 -11.18
N ILE A 73 -24.90 -21.59 -10.58
CA ILE A 73 -23.54 -21.62 -10.04
C ILE A 73 -22.50 -21.40 -11.13
N ILE A 74 -22.64 -22.05 -12.28
CA ILE A 74 -21.71 -21.93 -13.41
C ILE A 74 -21.69 -20.48 -13.90
N TYR A 75 -22.85 -19.88 -14.18
CA TYR A 75 -22.93 -18.49 -14.64
C TYR A 75 -22.40 -17.50 -13.61
N ALA A 76 -22.73 -17.69 -12.33
CA ALA A 76 -22.21 -16.85 -11.26
C ALA A 76 -20.68 -16.97 -11.14
N ALA A 77 -20.12 -18.19 -11.19
CA ALA A 77 -18.68 -18.40 -11.13
C ALA A 77 -17.97 -17.80 -12.34
N VAL A 78 -18.49 -18.00 -13.56
CA VAL A 78 -17.91 -17.38 -14.76
C VAL A 78 -17.97 -15.86 -14.64
N PHE A 79 -19.11 -15.29 -14.27
CA PHE A 79 -19.27 -13.85 -14.13
C PHE A 79 -18.33 -13.26 -13.07
N VAL A 80 -18.32 -13.83 -11.86
CA VAL A 80 -17.50 -13.34 -10.75
C VAL A 80 -16.01 -13.48 -11.05
N PHE A 81 -15.55 -14.63 -11.52
CA PHE A 81 -14.10 -14.89 -11.64
C PHE A 81 -13.48 -14.41 -12.95
N PHE A 82 -14.27 -14.22 -14.01
CA PHE A 82 -13.77 -13.68 -15.28
C PHE A 82 -14.07 -12.20 -15.46
N PHE A 83 -15.11 -11.64 -14.86
CA PHE A 83 -15.48 -10.23 -15.04
C PHE A 83 -15.28 -9.39 -13.77
N ILE A 84 -15.79 -9.84 -12.63
CA ILE A 84 -15.71 -9.03 -11.40
C ILE A 84 -14.30 -9.07 -10.79
N ARG A 85 -13.73 -10.25 -10.59
CA ARG A 85 -12.49 -10.40 -9.83
C ARG A 85 -11.24 -9.89 -10.56
N PRO A 86 -11.03 -10.15 -11.86
CA PRO A 86 -9.82 -9.68 -12.53
C PRO A 86 -9.80 -8.16 -12.70
N PHE A 87 -10.98 -7.55 -12.78
CA PHE A 87 -11.10 -6.18 -13.23
C PHE A 87 -11.67 -5.22 -12.19
N ALA A 88 -12.56 -5.67 -11.31
CA ALA A 88 -13.34 -4.79 -10.43
C ALA A 88 -12.78 -4.63 -9.03
N ILE A 89 -12.82 -5.70 -8.25
CA ILE A 89 -12.74 -5.58 -6.81
C ILE A 89 -11.72 -6.59 -6.28
N GLN A 90 -10.80 -6.10 -5.46
CA GLN A 90 -9.91 -6.94 -4.66
C GLN A 90 -10.01 -6.54 -3.20
N THR A 91 -10.11 -7.54 -2.34
CA THR A 91 -10.13 -7.33 -0.88
C THR A 91 -8.72 -7.47 -0.32
N PHE A 92 -8.33 -6.55 0.55
CA PHE A 92 -7.05 -6.59 1.25
C PHE A 92 -7.27 -6.55 2.74
N LYS A 93 -6.42 -7.26 3.49
CA LYS A 93 -6.38 -7.21 4.95
C LYS A 93 -5.26 -6.26 5.37
N ILE A 94 -5.54 -5.31 6.25
CA ILE A 94 -4.57 -4.31 6.70
C ILE A 94 -3.63 -4.92 7.76
N PRO A 95 -2.33 -5.06 7.46
CA PRO A 95 -1.40 -5.73 8.36
C PRO A 95 -0.72 -4.78 9.36
N SER A 96 -0.72 -3.47 9.09
CA SER A 96 0.06 -2.47 9.86
C SER A 96 -0.73 -1.20 10.15
N GLY A 97 -0.30 -0.45 11.16
CA GLY A 97 -0.93 0.80 11.61
C GLY A 97 -0.48 2.07 10.88
N SER A 98 0.15 1.95 9.71
CA SER A 98 0.67 3.11 8.96
C SER A 98 -0.42 4.05 8.41
N MET A 99 -1.65 3.56 8.34
CA MET A 99 -2.82 4.30 7.85
C MET A 99 -3.77 4.71 8.99
N LEU A 100 -3.36 4.59 10.26
CA LEU A 100 -4.17 5.06 11.39
C LEU A 100 -4.34 6.60 11.35
N PRO A 101 -5.50 7.13 11.80
CA PRO A 101 -6.68 6.40 12.28
C PRO A 101 -7.64 5.99 11.14
N THR A 102 -7.31 6.27 9.88
CA THR A 102 -8.19 5.99 8.75
C THR A 102 -8.43 4.50 8.52
N LEU A 103 -7.39 3.67 8.64
CA LEU A 103 -7.47 2.22 8.54
C LEU A 103 -6.79 1.59 9.76
N TYR A 104 -7.52 0.73 10.47
CA TYR A 104 -7.02 0.00 11.63
C TYR A 104 -6.44 -1.35 11.24
N LEU A 105 -5.59 -1.90 12.12
CA LEU A 105 -5.09 -3.25 11.95
C LEU A 105 -6.26 -4.24 11.88
N GLN A 106 -6.12 -5.24 11.01
CA GLN A 106 -7.12 -6.27 10.74
C GLN A 106 -8.38 -5.77 10.01
N ASP A 107 -8.47 -4.50 9.61
CA ASP A 107 -9.53 -4.08 8.71
C ASP A 107 -9.40 -4.81 7.37
N PHE A 108 -10.53 -5.22 6.81
CA PHE A 108 -10.60 -5.66 5.43
C PHE A 108 -11.15 -4.51 4.60
N ILE A 109 -10.38 -4.12 3.61
CA ILE A 109 -10.76 -3.09 2.66
C ILE A 109 -11.19 -3.71 1.34
N VAL A 110 -12.01 -2.96 0.62
CA VAL A 110 -12.38 -3.22 -0.77
C VAL A 110 -11.67 -2.19 -1.64
N ALA A 111 -10.82 -2.65 -2.56
CA ALA A 111 -10.13 -1.80 -3.50
C ALA A 111 -10.68 -1.96 -4.92
N ASN A 112 -10.93 -0.83 -5.57
CA ASN A 112 -11.38 -0.73 -6.96
C ASN A 112 -10.18 -0.67 -7.91
N LYS A 113 -10.01 -1.72 -8.73
CA LYS A 113 -8.90 -1.84 -9.68
C LYS A 113 -9.17 -1.18 -11.03
N TRP A 114 -10.41 -0.79 -11.31
CA TRP A 114 -10.76 -0.15 -12.59
C TRP A 114 -10.38 1.31 -12.66
N VAL A 115 -10.48 2.04 -11.54
CA VAL A 115 -10.35 3.52 -11.52
C VAL A 115 -9.03 3.94 -12.14
N TYR A 116 -7.94 3.27 -11.77
CA TYR A 116 -6.61 3.65 -12.21
C TYR A 116 -6.17 3.09 -13.57
N ARG A 117 -7.06 2.37 -14.27
CA ARG A 117 -6.86 2.04 -15.68
C ARG A 117 -7.21 3.19 -16.62
N PHE A 118 -7.97 4.16 -16.13
CA PHE A 118 -8.52 5.27 -16.92
C PHE A 118 -8.24 6.64 -16.31
N SER A 119 -7.66 6.69 -15.12
CA SER A 119 -7.35 7.93 -14.42
C SER A 119 -6.14 7.77 -13.53
N ASP A 120 -5.39 8.83 -13.31
CA ASP A 120 -4.30 8.83 -12.34
C ASP A 120 -4.83 8.99 -10.91
N PRO A 121 -4.13 8.45 -9.89
CA PRO A 121 -4.37 8.79 -8.49
C PRO A 121 -4.41 10.29 -8.26
N LYS A 122 -5.42 10.72 -7.52
CA LYS A 122 -5.57 12.12 -7.14
C LYS A 122 -5.06 12.31 -5.72
N PRO A 123 -4.53 13.51 -5.38
CA PRO A 123 -4.22 13.85 -4.01
C PRO A 123 -5.43 13.60 -3.10
N GLY A 124 -5.20 12.87 -2.01
CA GLY A 124 -6.23 12.41 -1.10
C GLY A 124 -6.74 10.99 -1.34
N ASP A 125 -6.53 10.38 -2.51
CA ASP A 125 -6.92 9.00 -2.74
C ASP A 125 -6.09 8.04 -1.87
N ILE A 126 -6.70 6.96 -1.38
CA ILE A 126 -5.98 5.86 -0.73
C ILE A 126 -5.70 4.79 -1.77
N VAL A 127 -4.42 4.55 -2.00
CA VAL A 127 -3.93 3.77 -3.13
C VAL A 127 -3.26 2.50 -2.61
N VAL A 128 -3.64 1.37 -3.21
CA VAL A 128 -2.92 0.10 -3.10
C VAL A 128 -1.97 0.02 -4.29
N PHE A 129 -0.71 -0.30 -4.05
CA PHE A 129 0.34 -0.37 -5.06
C PHE A 129 1.41 -1.40 -4.69
N ARG A 130 2.18 -1.85 -5.68
CA ARG A 130 3.39 -2.65 -5.47
C ARG A 130 4.53 -1.72 -5.05
N PRO A 131 5.11 -1.88 -3.85
CA PRO A 131 6.21 -1.03 -3.42
C PRO A 131 7.47 -1.28 -4.26
N PRO A 132 8.41 -0.34 -4.36
CA PRO A 132 9.70 -0.64 -4.95
C PRO A 132 10.44 -1.70 -4.13
N ALA A 133 11.17 -2.62 -4.79
CA ALA A 133 11.79 -3.78 -4.13
C ALA A 133 12.70 -3.41 -2.93
N TYR A 134 13.41 -2.29 -3.00
CA TYR A 134 14.28 -1.82 -1.92
C TYR A 134 13.51 -1.30 -0.69
N ALA A 135 12.21 -1.03 -0.81
CA ALA A 135 11.35 -0.70 0.33
C ALA A 135 10.83 -1.94 1.08
N CYS A 136 11.09 -3.14 0.56
CA CYS A 136 10.63 -4.40 1.13
C CYS A 136 11.68 -5.00 2.08
N MET A 137 11.21 -5.67 3.12
CA MET A 137 12.06 -6.50 3.98
C MET A 137 12.48 -7.79 3.24
N PRO A 138 13.57 -8.48 3.64
CA PRO A 138 14.05 -9.69 2.95
C PRO A 138 13.02 -10.81 2.75
N GLY A 139 12.03 -10.93 3.64
CA GLY A 139 10.93 -11.92 3.52
C GLY A 139 9.76 -11.47 2.62
N GLN A 140 9.83 -10.27 2.05
CA GLN A 140 8.79 -9.67 1.21
C GLN A 140 9.19 -9.61 -0.27
N ILE A 141 10.32 -10.23 -0.61
CA ILE A 141 10.90 -10.28 -1.95
C ILE A 141 10.91 -11.73 -2.41
N GLU A 142 10.42 -11.98 -3.62
CA GLU A 142 10.52 -13.28 -4.29
C GLU A 142 11.95 -13.54 -4.77
N ALA A 143 12.24 -14.78 -5.16
CA ALA A 143 13.55 -15.17 -5.68
C ALA A 143 13.98 -14.41 -6.95
N ASP A 144 13.03 -13.82 -7.68
CA ASP A 144 13.26 -13.00 -8.88
C ASP A 144 13.52 -11.51 -8.57
N GLY A 145 13.50 -11.12 -7.29
CA GLY A 145 13.72 -9.75 -6.83
C GLY A 145 12.47 -8.87 -6.81
N GLN A 146 11.28 -9.42 -7.13
CA GLN A 146 10.03 -8.67 -7.11
C GLN A 146 9.33 -8.71 -5.74
N PRO A 147 8.63 -7.64 -5.34
CA PRO A 147 7.79 -7.64 -4.14
C PRO A 147 6.67 -8.67 -4.21
N ASN A 148 6.46 -9.43 -3.14
CA ASN A 148 5.28 -10.29 -2.95
C ASN A 148 4.21 -9.71 -2.02
N VAL A 149 4.36 -8.44 -1.67
CA VAL A 149 3.44 -7.69 -0.82
C VAL A 149 2.94 -6.45 -1.54
N ASP A 150 1.70 -6.07 -1.24
CA ASP A 150 1.13 -4.79 -1.65
C ASP A 150 1.18 -3.80 -0.48
N PHE A 151 1.51 -2.54 -0.77
CA PHE A 151 1.45 -1.44 0.18
C PHE A 151 0.18 -0.62 -0.03
N ILE A 152 -0.30 -0.02 1.05
CA ILE A 152 -1.42 0.92 1.04
C ILE A 152 -1.00 2.22 1.72
N LYS A 153 -1.21 3.34 1.01
CA LYS A 153 -0.86 4.69 1.44
C LYS A 153 -1.83 5.70 0.81
N ARG A 154 -1.84 6.94 1.32
CA ARG A 154 -2.54 8.05 0.69
C ARG A 154 -1.66 8.72 -0.36
N CYS A 155 -2.21 9.01 -1.53
CA CYS A 155 -1.57 9.86 -2.52
C CYS A 155 -1.55 11.30 -1.98
N VAL A 156 -0.36 11.83 -1.71
CA VAL A 156 -0.18 13.21 -1.24
C VAL A 156 0.26 14.12 -2.37
N GLY A 157 1.01 13.58 -3.34
CA GLY A 157 1.48 14.33 -4.50
C GLY A 157 1.25 13.59 -5.81
N ALA A 158 0.75 14.33 -6.80
CA ALA A 158 0.56 13.90 -8.17
C ALA A 158 1.58 14.57 -9.12
N PRO A 159 1.72 14.10 -10.38
CA PRO A 159 2.62 14.69 -11.35
C PRO A 159 2.49 16.23 -11.47
N GLY A 160 3.64 16.89 -11.60
CA GLY A 160 3.75 18.35 -11.69
C GLY A 160 3.66 19.08 -10.35
N GLN A 161 3.26 18.42 -9.26
CA GLN A 161 3.19 19.05 -7.95
C GLN A 161 4.56 19.05 -7.24
N VAL A 162 4.87 20.14 -6.57
CA VAL A 162 5.99 20.25 -5.62
C VAL A 162 5.44 20.01 -4.22
N ILE A 163 5.94 18.98 -3.54
CA ILE A 163 5.52 18.61 -2.18
C ILE A 163 6.68 18.83 -1.21
N GLU A 164 6.40 19.57 -0.15
CA GLU A 164 7.37 19.85 0.91
C GLU A 164 6.71 19.72 2.29
N ILE A 165 7.49 19.34 3.29
CA ILE A 165 7.16 19.54 4.69
C ILE A 165 8.17 20.55 5.23
N ARG A 166 7.66 21.68 5.74
CA ARG A 166 8.48 22.75 6.32
C ARG A 166 7.90 23.13 7.67
N ASP A 167 8.72 23.09 8.70
CA ASP A 167 8.33 23.28 10.09
C ASP A 167 7.13 22.39 10.46
N SER A 168 7.22 21.10 10.08
CA SER A 168 6.15 20.10 10.21
C SER A 168 4.82 20.40 9.48
N VAL A 169 4.77 21.43 8.64
CA VAL A 169 3.57 21.77 7.85
C VAL A 169 3.73 21.23 6.43
N LEU A 170 2.71 20.56 5.90
CA LEU A 170 2.66 20.15 4.50
C LEU A 170 2.40 21.37 3.59
N TRP A 171 3.20 21.51 2.55
CA TRP A 171 3.08 22.52 1.50
C TRP A 171 2.97 21.83 0.14
N VAL A 172 2.02 22.29 -0.67
CA VAL A 172 1.77 21.81 -2.03
C VAL A 172 1.89 23.01 -2.95
N ASN A 173 2.85 22.98 -3.88
CA ASN A 173 3.14 24.09 -4.78
C ASN A 173 3.37 25.43 -4.05
N GLY A 174 4.04 25.39 -2.90
CA GLY A 174 4.30 26.56 -2.06
C GLY A 174 3.09 27.08 -1.26
N VAL A 175 1.91 26.47 -1.41
CA VAL A 175 0.70 26.81 -0.62
C VAL A 175 0.55 25.83 0.53
N LYS A 176 0.24 26.34 1.73
CA LYS A 176 -0.02 25.51 2.90
C LYS A 176 -1.22 24.60 2.65
N ALA A 177 -1.03 23.29 2.78
CA ALA A 177 -2.08 22.30 2.59
C ALA A 177 -2.83 22.02 3.90
N ASP A 178 -4.11 21.65 3.78
CA ASP A 178 -4.90 21.10 4.89
C ASP A 178 -4.48 19.64 5.11
N ASP A 179 -3.71 19.41 6.17
CA ASP A 179 -3.18 18.11 6.53
C ASP A 179 -3.80 17.58 7.82
N ARG A 180 -5.02 17.07 7.70
CA ARG A 180 -5.82 16.55 8.83
C ARG A 180 -5.23 15.31 9.50
N TYR A 181 -4.27 14.66 8.84
CA TYR A 181 -3.61 13.45 9.34
C TYR A 181 -2.27 13.75 10.00
N ARG A 182 -1.98 15.03 10.26
CA ARG A 182 -0.84 15.45 11.07
C ARG A 182 -1.09 15.12 12.54
N TRP A 183 -0.69 13.92 12.98
CA TRP A 183 -0.76 13.50 14.38
C TRP A 183 0.62 13.58 15.06
N PHE A 184 0.63 14.05 16.30
CA PHE A 184 1.79 14.05 17.18
C PHE A 184 1.41 13.34 18.48
N THR A 185 1.86 12.11 18.65
CA THR A 185 1.77 11.41 19.95
C THR A 185 3.16 10.94 20.36
N VAL A 186 3.47 11.17 21.64
CA VAL A 186 4.78 11.02 22.28
C VAL A 186 5.05 9.56 22.69
N ASP A 187 6.13 9.00 22.11
CA ASP A 187 7.01 7.88 22.55
C ASP A 187 6.46 6.43 22.65
N ASN A 188 7.14 5.36 22.20
CA ASN A 188 8.59 5.07 22.18
C ASN A 188 9.03 4.13 21.03
N SER A 189 10.18 4.42 20.38
CA SER A 189 11.00 3.58 19.43
C SER A 189 10.91 3.75 17.88
N SER A 190 10.88 4.99 17.36
CA SER A 190 10.73 5.37 15.93
C SER A 190 11.72 4.72 14.93
N PRO A 191 11.30 4.29 13.71
CA PRO A 191 12.25 3.99 12.63
C PRO A 191 12.54 5.20 11.71
N ILE A 192 11.55 5.99 11.27
CA ILE A 192 11.77 7.22 10.46
C ILE A 192 10.56 8.16 10.63
N GLY A 193 10.76 9.34 11.22
CA GLY A 193 9.84 10.48 11.11
C GLY A 193 9.22 11.04 12.40
N ALA A 194 9.59 10.55 13.58
CA ALA A 194 9.11 11.09 14.85
C ALA A 194 10.26 11.36 15.80
N THR A 195 10.32 12.59 16.32
CA THR A 195 11.20 12.94 17.44
C THR A 195 10.47 12.82 18.77
N ARG A 196 11.22 12.75 19.88
CA ARG A 196 10.66 12.58 21.23
C ARG A 196 9.66 13.68 21.61
N ASP A 197 9.69 14.82 20.90
CA ASP A 197 8.90 16.02 21.18
C ASP A 197 7.69 16.23 20.25
N GLY A 198 7.31 15.23 19.44
CA GLY A 198 6.10 15.31 18.62
C GLY A 198 6.22 16.29 17.44
N TYR A 199 7.35 16.27 16.74
CA TYR A 199 7.56 16.99 15.48
C TYR A 199 7.70 16.00 14.31
N LEU A 200 7.22 16.41 13.13
CA LEU A 200 7.31 15.71 11.86
C LEU A 200 8.52 16.27 11.12
N CYS A 201 9.47 15.42 10.75
CA CYS A 201 10.65 15.83 10.00
C CYS A 201 10.27 16.59 8.73
N ASP A 202 11.05 17.63 8.44
CA ASP A 202 10.97 18.39 7.22
C ASP A 202 11.32 17.46 6.05
N PHE A 203 10.73 17.74 4.90
CA PHE A 203 10.83 16.90 3.73
C PHE A 203 10.82 17.74 2.47
N LYS A 204 11.64 17.35 1.50
CA LYS A 204 11.50 17.80 0.12
C LYS A 204 11.94 16.71 -0.83
N LEU A 205 11.39 16.73 -2.03
CA LEU A 205 11.87 15.92 -3.14
C LEU A 205 12.91 16.73 -3.93
N ILE A 206 14.01 16.11 -4.34
CA ILE A 206 15.05 16.78 -5.13
C ILE A 206 15.36 15.95 -6.36
N LYS A 207 15.50 16.60 -7.52
CA LYS A 207 16.10 15.96 -8.68
C LYS A 207 17.61 16.04 -8.54
N TYR A 208 18.26 14.92 -8.26
CA TYR A 208 19.69 14.89 -7.99
C TYR A 208 20.48 15.08 -9.29
N ASP A 209 21.42 16.01 -9.27
CA ASP A 209 22.43 16.23 -10.32
C ASP A 209 23.75 16.64 -9.65
N GLY A 210 24.05 15.98 -8.54
CA GLY A 210 25.18 16.31 -7.68
C GLY A 210 26.49 15.68 -8.16
N PRO A 211 27.62 16.10 -7.57
CA PRO A 211 28.96 15.80 -8.09
C PRO A 211 29.44 14.36 -7.84
N LYS A 212 28.92 13.69 -6.79
CA LYS A 212 29.46 12.40 -6.29
C LYS A 212 28.74 11.17 -6.86
N TYR A 213 27.44 11.03 -6.57
CA TYR A 213 26.66 9.84 -6.93
C TYR A 213 26.12 9.89 -8.37
N ARG A 214 26.97 9.65 -9.37
CA ARG A 214 26.56 9.69 -10.80
C ARG A 214 25.38 8.77 -11.13
N ASN A 215 25.27 7.63 -10.45
CA ASN A 215 24.15 6.69 -10.60
C ASN A 215 22.81 7.27 -10.12
N TRP A 216 22.84 8.34 -9.33
CA TRP A 216 21.68 9.07 -8.87
C TRP A 216 21.30 10.25 -9.77
N ASN A 217 22.16 10.63 -10.73
CA ASN A 217 21.88 11.77 -11.59
C ASN A 217 20.56 11.57 -12.35
N GLY A 218 19.71 12.60 -12.32
CA GLY A 218 18.37 12.59 -12.87
C GLY A 218 17.31 11.87 -12.02
N ARG A 219 17.69 11.18 -10.94
CA ARG A 219 16.74 10.53 -10.03
C ARG A 219 16.10 11.55 -9.09
N TYR A 220 14.87 11.25 -8.68
CA TYR A 220 14.15 12.02 -7.68
C TYR A 220 14.39 11.39 -6.30
N ILE A 221 15.07 12.13 -5.46
CA ILE A 221 15.53 11.70 -4.14
C ILE A 221 14.69 12.39 -3.08
N PRO A 222 14.01 11.64 -2.21
CA PRO A 222 13.41 12.22 -1.02
C PRO A 222 14.52 12.61 -0.04
N VAL A 223 14.41 13.82 0.50
CA VAL A 223 15.35 14.40 1.45
C VAL A 223 14.61 14.74 2.73
N ILE A 224 14.98 14.08 3.83
CA ILE A 224 14.42 14.29 5.17
C ILE A 224 15.36 15.18 5.99
N ILE A 225 14.81 16.14 6.75
CA ILE A 225 15.54 17.11 7.57
C ILE A 225 14.95 17.09 9.00
N ASP A 226 15.72 16.69 10.01
CA ASP A 226 15.35 16.62 11.43
C ASP A 226 15.96 17.76 12.28
N ARG A 227 15.35 18.94 12.17
CA ARG A 227 15.77 20.14 12.90
C ARG A 227 15.76 20.01 14.43
N ALA A 228 15.03 19.05 15.00
CA ALA A 228 14.79 18.98 16.45
C ALA A 228 15.96 18.34 17.23
N HIS A 229 16.80 17.52 16.59
CA HIS A 229 17.90 16.82 17.27
C HIS A 229 19.30 17.31 16.90
N GLY A 230 19.42 18.48 16.26
CA GLY A 230 20.73 19.02 15.87
C GLY A 230 21.53 18.11 14.94
N GLY A 231 20.88 17.17 14.24
CA GLY A 231 21.48 16.31 13.23
C GLY A 231 22.26 15.08 13.71
N ILE A 232 21.91 14.43 14.84
CA ILE A 232 22.56 13.15 15.24
C ILE A 232 21.66 11.94 14.94
N PRO A 233 22.03 11.03 14.02
CA PRO A 233 21.29 9.80 13.76
C PRO A 233 21.83 8.56 14.51
N ASN A 234 20.93 7.61 14.76
CA ASN A 234 21.24 6.21 15.10
C ASN A 234 21.35 5.37 13.80
N THR A 235 22.32 4.45 13.76
CA THR A 235 23.00 3.92 12.56
C THR A 235 22.32 2.74 11.85
N SER A 236 20.99 2.64 11.82
CA SER A 236 20.32 1.41 11.32
C SER A 236 19.32 1.59 10.17
N SER A 237 19.26 2.76 9.51
CA SER A 237 18.30 2.99 8.42
C SER A 237 18.88 3.56 7.11
N ILE A 238 20.20 3.77 7.03
CA ILE A 238 20.86 3.87 5.71
C ILE A 238 20.72 2.49 5.05
N THR A 239 20.05 2.48 3.90
CA THR A 239 19.76 1.30 3.08
C THR A 239 18.86 0.26 3.74
N GLY A 240 17.54 0.52 3.70
CA GLY A 240 16.67 -0.55 3.23
C GLY A 240 17.18 -0.98 1.85
N ASN A 241 17.95 -2.06 1.79
CA ASN A 241 18.44 -2.79 0.61
C ASN A 241 18.42 -2.00 -0.73
N GLY A 242 19.22 -0.93 -0.86
CA GLY A 242 19.52 -0.30 -2.15
C GLY A 242 18.55 0.79 -2.67
N GLY A 243 17.73 1.42 -1.82
CA GLY A 243 16.81 2.50 -2.21
C GLY A 243 17.44 3.91 -2.34
N PRO A 244 16.83 4.85 -3.10
CA PRO A 244 17.40 6.17 -3.41
C PRO A 244 17.06 7.26 -2.37
N SER A 245 16.77 6.91 -1.12
CA SER A 245 16.33 7.88 -0.10
C SER A 245 17.44 8.26 0.84
N VAL A 246 17.56 9.56 1.11
CA VAL A 246 18.62 10.11 1.96
C VAL A 246 18.03 11.03 3.00
N SER A 247 18.45 10.85 4.25
CA SER A 247 18.24 11.90 5.24
C SER A 247 19.38 12.91 5.08
N ALA A 248 19.03 14.19 4.88
CA ALA A 248 19.98 15.28 4.65
C ALA A 248 20.92 15.48 5.85
N GLU A 249 20.43 15.16 7.04
CA GLU A 249 21.19 15.28 8.29
C GLU A 249 21.92 13.98 8.65
N PHE A 250 21.49 12.83 8.12
CA PHE A 250 22.24 11.58 8.21
C PHE A 250 23.54 11.63 7.38
N MET A 251 23.63 12.56 6.42
CA MET A 251 24.84 12.84 5.65
C MET A 251 25.83 13.76 6.39
N ILE A 252 25.49 14.29 7.57
CA ILE A 252 26.39 15.09 8.42
C ILE A 252 26.77 14.27 9.66
N GLY A 253 27.61 13.24 9.46
CA GLY A 253 28.37 12.63 10.56
C GLY A 253 28.36 11.10 10.66
N VAL A 254 29.35 10.48 10.01
CA VAL A 254 30.13 9.30 10.46
C VAL A 254 29.35 8.06 10.93
N THR A 255 29.22 7.03 10.08
CA THR A 255 29.06 5.65 10.57
C THR A 255 30.40 5.10 11.04
N LYS A 256 30.53 5.05 12.36
CA LYS A 256 31.52 4.29 13.15
C LYS A 256 31.31 2.76 13.09
N SER A 257 30.37 2.25 12.28
CA SER A 257 29.99 0.83 12.30
C SER A 257 30.80 -0.07 11.36
N GLU A 258 31.52 0.50 10.41
CA GLU A 258 32.54 -0.20 9.63
C GLU A 258 33.74 0.75 9.51
N GLY A 259 34.79 0.58 10.30
CA GLY A 259 35.96 1.47 10.35
C GLY A 259 36.83 1.49 9.08
N ALA A 260 36.25 1.26 7.91
CA ALA A 260 36.91 1.26 6.62
C ALA A 260 36.44 2.46 5.80
N VAL A 261 37.38 3.34 5.46
CA VAL A 261 37.19 4.34 4.41
C VAL A 261 36.94 3.58 3.09
N PRO A 262 35.86 3.87 2.34
CA PRO A 262 35.59 3.20 1.06
C PRO A 262 36.79 3.35 0.11
N LYS A 263 37.03 2.34 -0.75
CA LYS A 263 38.23 2.30 -1.62
C LYS A 263 38.34 3.50 -2.55
N GLU A 264 37.23 4.17 -2.85
CA GLU A 264 37.19 5.38 -3.66
C GLU A 264 37.77 6.63 -2.96
N PHE A 265 37.97 6.63 -1.64
CA PHE A 265 38.56 7.73 -0.89
C PHE A 265 39.97 7.39 -0.39
N ARG A 266 40.86 8.36 -0.40
CA ARG A 266 42.26 8.17 0.02
C ARG A 266 42.43 8.31 1.53
N SER A 267 41.51 9.03 2.19
CA SER A 267 41.57 9.33 3.63
C SER A 267 40.19 9.59 4.23
N GLU A 268 40.09 9.46 5.55
CA GLU A 268 38.88 9.78 6.31
C GLU A 268 38.48 11.26 6.19
N SER A 269 39.45 12.18 6.13
CA SER A 269 39.18 13.60 5.95
C SER A 269 38.59 13.93 4.57
N GLU A 270 39.08 13.27 3.52
CA GLU A 270 38.51 13.38 2.16
C GLU A 270 37.10 12.81 2.10
N TYR A 271 36.86 11.65 2.74
CA TYR A 271 35.54 11.04 2.82
C TYR A 271 34.51 11.97 3.49
N ILE A 272 34.85 12.51 4.67
CA ILE A 272 33.99 13.41 5.43
C ILE A 272 33.71 14.72 4.65
N ASP A 273 34.71 15.30 3.99
CA ASP A 273 34.52 16.53 3.23
C ASP A 273 33.61 16.33 2.01
N GLU A 274 33.76 15.21 1.30
CA GLU A 274 32.90 14.88 0.15
C GLU A 274 31.46 14.56 0.57
N ASP A 275 31.24 13.87 1.68
CA ASP A 275 29.89 13.64 2.22
C ASP A 275 29.22 14.94 2.65
N ARG A 276 29.98 15.83 3.31
CA ARG A 276 29.49 17.17 3.68
C ARG A 276 29.09 17.98 2.45
N LYS A 277 29.87 17.96 1.36
CA LYS A 277 29.50 18.63 0.10
C LYS A 277 28.20 18.10 -0.47
N VAL A 278 27.98 16.78 -0.42
CA VAL A 278 26.71 16.20 -0.87
C VAL A 278 25.56 16.64 0.05
N ALA A 279 25.75 16.64 1.37
CA ALA A 279 24.75 17.12 2.32
C ALA A 279 24.39 18.59 2.05
N GLU A 280 25.39 19.47 1.87
CA GLU A 280 25.21 20.87 1.53
C GLU A 280 24.46 21.04 0.20
N TYR A 281 24.79 20.23 -0.82
CA TYR A 281 24.05 20.20 -2.09
C TYR A 281 22.58 19.80 -1.88
N LEU A 282 22.30 18.72 -1.15
CA LEU A 282 20.94 18.25 -0.91
C LEU A 282 20.12 19.27 -0.08
N LEU A 283 20.74 19.91 0.92
CA LEU A 283 20.08 20.92 1.73
C LEU A 283 19.80 22.20 0.96
N SER A 284 20.70 22.63 0.07
CA SER A 284 20.56 23.84 -0.73
C SER A 284 19.73 23.67 -2.02
N ALA A 285 19.64 22.45 -2.55
CA ALA A 285 18.94 22.20 -3.81
C ALA A 285 17.43 22.52 -3.69
N PRO A 286 16.83 23.13 -4.73
CA PRO A 286 15.42 23.50 -4.72
C PRO A 286 14.54 22.24 -4.73
N PRO A 287 13.32 22.32 -4.17
CA PRO A 287 12.37 21.24 -4.24
C PRO A 287 11.94 21.00 -5.70
N ALA A 288 11.89 19.75 -6.11
CA ALA A 288 11.55 19.33 -7.46
C ALA A 288 10.07 18.96 -7.56
N ALA A 289 9.47 19.26 -8.71
CA ALA A 289 8.14 18.77 -9.04
C ALA A 289 8.18 17.27 -9.31
N ILE A 290 7.12 16.56 -8.91
CA ILE A 290 6.96 15.13 -9.17
C ILE A 290 6.89 14.92 -10.70
N PRO A 291 7.69 14.00 -11.28
CA PRO A 291 7.67 13.75 -12.71
C PRO A 291 6.37 13.07 -13.17
N ASN A 292 6.13 13.13 -14.48
CA ASN A 292 4.98 12.46 -15.11
C ASN A 292 4.99 10.95 -14.83
N GLY A 293 3.80 10.39 -14.56
CA GLY A 293 3.62 8.97 -14.27
C GLY A 293 4.17 8.53 -12.92
N GLN A 294 4.45 9.45 -11.99
CA GLN A 294 4.89 9.12 -10.64
C GLN A 294 4.06 9.83 -9.57
N PHE A 295 4.00 9.23 -8.39
CA PHE A 295 3.16 9.68 -7.29
C PHE A 295 3.91 9.60 -5.96
N LEU A 296 3.70 10.61 -5.10
CA LEU A 296 4.20 10.58 -3.74
C LEU A 296 3.12 10.00 -2.82
N MET A 297 3.44 8.87 -2.20
CA MET A 297 2.54 8.14 -1.32
C MET A 297 2.98 8.26 0.14
N MET A 298 2.09 8.66 1.04
CA MET A 298 2.38 8.81 2.47
C MET A 298 1.31 8.14 3.34
N GLY A 299 1.68 7.65 4.51
CA GLY A 299 0.72 7.09 5.46
C GLY A 299 0.00 8.20 6.22
N ASP A 300 -1.23 7.92 6.66
CA ASP A 300 -1.97 8.85 7.52
C ASP A 300 -1.38 8.92 8.93
N ASN A 301 -0.79 7.81 9.41
CA ASN A 301 0.02 7.80 10.61
C ASN A 301 1.43 8.28 10.26
N ARG A 302 1.58 9.60 10.06
CA ARG A 302 2.80 10.24 9.54
C ARG A 302 4.07 9.88 10.31
N ASN A 303 3.95 9.70 11.62
CA ASN A 303 5.07 9.38 12.50
C ASN A 303 5.35 7.88 12.59
N GLY A 304 4.39 7.02 12.22
CA GLY A 304 4.48 5.56 12.26
C GLY A 304 4.45 4.91 10.87
N SER A 305 4.81 5.64 9.82
CA SER A 305 4.68 5.20 8.44
C SER A 305 6.03 5.24 7.70
N PHE A 306 6.49 4.07 7.27
CA PHE A 306 7.53 3.93 6.26
C PHE A 306 6.90 4.09 4.86
N ASP A 307 7.11 5.26 4.26
CA ASP A 307 6.42 5.68 3.04
C ASP A 307 7.32 6.46 2.07
N GLY A 308 6.75 7.17 1.09
CA GLY A 308 7.50 7.81 0.01
C GLY A 308 8.52 8.86 0.47
N ARG A 309 8.45 9.32 1.73
CA ARG A 309 9.54 10.11 2.33
C ARG A 309 10.82 9.29 2.51
N ALA A 310 10.69 7.98 2.72
CA ALA A 310 11.78 7.07 3.03
C ALA A 310 12.20 6.16 1.87
N TRP A 311 11.37 6.00 0.84
CA TRP A 311 11.73 5.21 -0.36
C TRP A 311 11.47 5.93 -1.70
N GLY A 312 10.81 7.09 -1.70
CA GLY A 312 10.63 7.92 -2.90
C GLY A 312 9.27 7.77 -3.57
N LEU A 313 9.25 7.87 -4.89
CA LEU A 313 8.02 7.94 -5.68
C LEU A 313 7.59 6.56 -6.20
N VAL A 314 6.28 6.40 -6.42
CA VAL A 314 5.67 5.20 -7.03
C VAL A 314 5.33 5.48 -8.48
N PRO A 315 5.81 4.68 -9.44
CA PRO A 315 5.36 4.73 -10.83
C PRO A 315 3.87 4.37 -11.00
N SER A 316 3.24 4.88 -12.06
CA SER A 316 1.84 4.58 -12.40
C SER A 316 1.60 3.07 -12.57
N ASP A 317 2.57 2.37 -13.14
CA ASP A 317 2.46 0.96 -13.51
C ASP A 317 2.44 0.02 -12.30
N ASP A 318 2.90 0.50 -11.15
CA ASP A 318 2.88 -0.23 -9.89
C ASP A 318 1.57 -0.06 -9.12
N ILE A 319 0.67 0.82 -9.57
CA ILE A 319 -0.62 1.05 -8.91
C ILE A 319 -1.56 -0.14 -9.16
N VAL A 320 -2.16 -0.63 -8.07
CA VAL A 320 -3.08 -1.77 -8.11
C VAL A 320 -4.54 -1.34 -8.07
N GLY A 321 -4.90 -0.34 -7.26
CA GLY A 321 -6.28 0.11 -7.14
C GLY A 321 -6.52 1.14 -6.04
N ARG A 322 -7.73 1.70 -6.00
CA ARG A 322 -8.16 2.67 -4.97
C ARG A 322 -8.94 1.99 -3.86
N ALA A 323 -8.57 2.19 -2.60
CA ALA A 323 -9.38 1.72 -1.48
C ALA A 323 -10.66 2.56 -1.35
N GLU A 324 -11.83 1.91 -1.38
CA GLU A 324 -13.15 2.58 -1.38
C GLU A 324 -13.86 2.48 -0.02
N ALA A 325 -13.74 1.33 0.64
CA ALA A 325 -14.47 1.05 1.88
C ALA A 325 -13.72 0.03 2.76
N VAL A 326 -13.84 0.19 4.08
CA VAL A 326 -13.69 -0.90 5.04
C VAL A 326 -15.02 -1.64 5.08
N TRP A 327 -15.00 -2.95 4.90
CA TRP A 327 -16.21 -3.78 4.90
C TRP A 327 -16.22 -4.83 6.01
N LEU A 328 -15.06 -5.14 6.61
CA LEU A 328 -14.96 -5.91 7.84
C LEU A 328 -13.91 -5.31 8.79
N PRO A 329 -14.11 -5.42 10.11
CA PRO A 329 -15.26 -6.04 10.79
C PRO A 329 -16.57 -5.23 10.65
N LEU A 330 -17.73 -5.88 10.79
CA LEU A 330 -19.04 -5.28 10.50
C LEU A 330 -19.36 -4.02 11.32
N ASN A 331 -18.79 -3.92 12.53
CA ASN A 331 -18.95 -2.76 13.40
C ASN A 331 -18.07 -1.55 13.00
N ARG A 332 -17.24 -1.68 11.96
CA ARG A 332 -16.38 -0.62 11.42
C ARG A 332 -16.56 -0.41 9.93
N ILE A 333 -17.71 -0.76 9.37
CA ILE A 333 -17.99 -0.51 7.95
C ILE A 333 -18.08 1.00 7.72
N HIS A 334 -17.20 1.53 6.87
CA HIS A 334 -17.22 2.93 6.47
C HIS A 334 -16.54 3.12 5.11
N ARG A 335 -16.85 4.23 4.43
CA ARG A 335 -16.16 4.63 3.20
C ARG A 335 -14.82 5.28 3.54
N VAL A 336 -13.80 4.99 2.75
CA VAL A 336 -12.43 5.51 2.94
C VAL A 336 -11.97 6.43 1.80
N GLY A 337 -12.78 6.56 0.74
CA GLY A 337 -12.54 7.47 -0.38
C GLY A 337 -12.52 8.95 0.03
N PRO A 338 -12.18 9.86 -0.90
CA PRO A 338 -12.01 11.28 -0.61
C PRO A 338 -13.26 11.85 0.08
N GLN A 339 -13.09 12.29 1.34
CA GLN A 339 -14.17 12.93 2.09
C GLN A 339 -14.41 14.32 1.50
N THR A 340 -15.59 14.50 0.91
CA THR A 340 -16.06 15.85 0.56
C THR A 340 -16.22 16.65 1.85
N SER A 341 -15.99 17.96 1.79
CA SER A 341 -15.95 18.91 2.92
C SER A 341 -17.24 19.05 3.76
N GLY A 342 -18.16 18.09 3.74
CA GLY A 342 -19.40 18.04 4.50
C GLY A 342 -19.57 16.82 5.42
N ASP A 343 -18.60 15.91 5.50
CA ASP A 343 -18.71 14.65 6.27
C ASP A 343 -18.24 14.73 7.73
N THR A 344 -18.11 15.94 8.31
CA THR A 344 -17.97 16.08 9.76
C THR A 344 -19.34 15.92 10.43
N LYS A 345 -19.58 14.77 11.02
CA LYS A 345 -20.57 14.58 12.09
C LYS A 345 -19.88 14.35 13.42
#